data_AF-A0A1H8K6A5-F1
#
_entry.id   AF-A0A1H8K6A5-F1
#
_cell.length_a   1.000
_cell.length_b   1.000
_cell.length_c   1.000
_cell.angle_alpha   90.00
_cell.angle_beta   90.00
_cell.angle_gamma   90.00
#
_symmetry.space_group_name_H-M   'P 1'
#
loop_
_entity.id
_entity.type
_entity.pdbx_description
1 polymer ?
#
loop_
_entity_poly.entity_id
_entity_poly.type
_entity_poly.pdbx_seq_one_letter_code
_entity_poly.pdbx_strand_id
1 'polypeptide(L)'
;MLLKSAIHSVLPVIMLLGVIQPDAFAHTVIDPPQVTEGKQSNNHTVITHGCGDAAVIGQSVVIPDGISSSIVANGNPHAGPLSDFLQNWGGIIFVQDRSLFSEQDRKTDANGNTIGFWFGGGQTVASYAWGRIPFVSKAVLFVPESCAKTVRFAIAVADICKITNISDMNGADTVNFWTPAVGSKYDGTPGDHAYDFPVYFTINRDLETNPLPESCGAGLQVTIKPSAAQIDRDMPIIFNGTQVWPQP
;
A
#
# COMPACT_ATOMS: atom_id res chain seq x y z
N MET A 1 -60.75 18.39 52.79
CA MET A 1 -59.52 18.73 53.52
C MET A 1 -58.49 17.65 53.22
N LEU A 2 -57.32 18.04 52.72
CA LEU A 2 -56.10 17.25 52.40
C LEU A 2 -56.15 16.29 51.19
N LEU A 3 -55.77 16.83 50.02
CA LEU A 3 -55.14 16.08 48.92
C LEU A 3 -53.73 15.65 49.37
N LYS A 4 -53.41 14.35 49.34
CA LYS A 4 -52.03 13.85 49.38
C LYS A 4 -51.53 13.67 47.94
N SER A 5 -50.60 14.52 47.53
CA SER A 5 -49.84 14.39 46.29
C SER A 5 -48.76 13.32 46.46
N ALA A 6 -48.81 12.26 45.66
CA ALA A 6 -47.75 11.26 45.56
C ALA A 6 -46.84 11.62 44.38
N ILE A 7 -45.69 12.21 44.69
CA ILE A 7 -44.62 12.53 43.74
C ILE A 7 -44.03 11.21 43.25
N HIS A 8 -44.28 10.84 42.00
CA HIS A 8 -43.50 9.82 41.30
C HIS A 8 -42.33 10.52 40.60
N SER A 9 -41.14 10.42 41.20
CA SER A 9 -39.88 10.78 40.55
C SER A 9 -39.62 9.83 39.39
N VAL A 10 -39.69 10.34 38.17
CA VAL A 10 -39.16 9.65 36.98
C VAL A 10 -37.73 10.12 36.79
N LEU A 11 -36.76 9.27 37.13
CA LEU A 11 -35.35 9.49 36.83
C LEU A 11 -35.14 9.19 35.34
N PRO A 12 -34.62 10.11 34.51
CA PRO A 12 -34.19 9.74 33.16
C PRO A 12 -32.88 8.96 33.27
N VAL A 13 -32.92 7.67 32.91
CA VAL A 13 -31.71 6.86 32.65
C VAL A 13 -31.10 7.41 31.37
N ILE A 14 -30.04 8.20 31.50
CA ILE A 14 -29.20 8.59 30.37
C ILE A 14 -28.40 7.33 29.99
N MET A 15 -28.86 6.60 28.97
CA MET A 15 -28.04 5.62 28.28
C MET A 15 -26.89 6.38 27.61
N LEU A 16 -25.70 6.30 28.20
CA LEU A 16 -24.46 6.66 27.54
C LEU A 16 -24.26 5.65 26.39
N LEU A 17 -24.75 5.99 25.20
CA LEU A 17 -24.32 5.35 23.96
C LEU A 17 -22.84 5.67 23.83
N GLY A 18 -22.00 4.71 24.21
CA GLY A 18 -20.56 4.77 23.97
C GLY A 18 -20.36 5.01 22.49
N VAL A 19 -19.82 6.19 22.17
CA VAL A 19 -19.32 6.48 20.84
C VAL A 19 -18.16 5.52 20.63
N ILE A 20 -18.40 4.44 19.90
CA ILE A 20 -17.31 3.65 19.31
C ILE A 20 -16.72 4.60 18.28
N GLN A 21 -15.70 5.37 18.68
CA GLN A 21 -14.90 6.10 17.70
C GLN A 21 -14.26 5.02 16.82
N PRO A 22 -14.52 4.97 15.51
CA PRO A 22 -13.59 4.26 14.66
C PRO A 22 -12.27 5.01 14.83
N ASP A 23 -11.24 4.34 15.34
CA ASP A 23 -9.87 4.78 15.11
C ASP A 23 -9.71 4.78 13.60
N ALA A 24 -9.98 5.93 12.98
CA ALA A 24 -9.87 6.16 11.57
C ALA A 24 -8.37 6.23 11.27
N PHE A 25 -7.72 5.07 11.24
CA PHE A 25 -6.34 4.98 10.78
C PHE A 25 -6.32 5.38 9.31
N ALA A 26 -5.89 6.61 9.07
CA ALA A 26 -5.63 7.15 7.75
C ALA A 26 -4.35 6.49 7.21
N HIS A 27 -4.47 5.32 6.60
CA HIS A 27 -3.34 4.62 5.99
C HIS A 27 -2.98 5.21 4.64
N THR A 28 -1.74 5.05 4.20
CA THR A 28 -1.40 5.32 2.79
C THR A 28 -2.12 4.32 1.89
N VAL A 29 -2.72 4.81 0.82
CA VAL A 29 -3.54 4.03 -0.12
C VAL A 29 -3.12 4.28 -1.58
N ILE A 30 -3.56 3.42 -2.50
CA ILE A 30 -3.56 3.75 -3.92
C ILE A 30 -4.93 4.35 -4.30
N ASP A 31 -4.93 5.43 -5.09
CA ASP A 31 -6.14 6.05 -5.62
C ASP A 31 -6.03 6.26 -7.16
N PRO A 32 -6.91 5.64 -7.97
CA PRO A 32 -7.92 4.66 -7.58
C PRO A 32 -7.28 3.33 -7.11
N PRO A 33 -7.88 2.64 -6.12
CA PRO A 33 -7.30 1.42 -5.54
C PRO A 33 -7.43 0.20 -6.46
N GLN A 34 -8.20 0.32 -7.54
CA GLN A 34 -8.46 -0.78 -8.44
C GLN A 34 -8.69 -0.32 -9.88
N VAL A 35 -8.40 -1.21 -10.81
CA VAL A 35 -8.63 -1.02 -12.25
C VAL A 35 -9.11 -2.33 -12.88
N THR A 36 -9.85 -2.23 -13.98
CA THR A 36 -10.18 -3.39 -14.82
C THR A 36 -8.98 -3.76 -15.70
N GLU A 37 -8.77 -5.05 -15.96
CA GLU A 37 -7.75 -5.52 -16.90
C GLU A 37 -7.83 -4.83 -18.27
N GLY A 38 -6.72 -4.79 -18.99
CA GLY A 38 -6.62 -4.16 -20.31
C GLY A 38 -6.65 -2.63 -20.28
N LYS A 39 -6.83 -2.00 -19.11
CA LYS A 39 -6.88 -0.54 -18.97
C LYS A 39 -5.63 0.00 -18.30
N GLN A 40 -5.08 1.05 -18.89
CA GLN A 40 -4.11 1.92 -18.22
C GLN A 40 -4.85 2.83 -17.22
N SER A 41 -4.24 3.15 -16.09
CA SER A 41 -4.83 4.06 -15.09
C SER A 41 -3.80 5.06 -14.60
N ASN A 42 -4.22 6.31 -14.42
CA ASN A 42 -3.45 7.29 -13.64
C ASN A 42 -3.77 7.04 -12.17
N ASN A 43 -2.76 6.70 -11.40
CA ASN A 43 -2.88 6.35 -9.99
C ASN A 43 -2.02 7.28 -9.15
N HIS A 44 -2.34 7.34 -7.86
CA HIS A 44 -1.52 8.04 -6.88
C HIS A 44 -1.29 7.12 -5.69
N THR A 45 -0.08 7.10 -5.14
CA THR A 45 0.06 6.78 -3.72
C THR A 45 -0.40 8.01 -2.94
N VAL A 46 -1.31 7.81 -2.00
CA VAL A 46 -1.92 8.89 -1.22
C VAL A 46 -1.43 8.79 0.21
N ILE A 47 -0.53 9.69 0.61
CA ILE A 47 -0.15 9.92 2.00
C ILE A 47 -1.35 10.61 2.65
N THR A 48 -1.92 10.01 3.68
CA THR A 48 -3.14 10.52 4.33
C THR A 48 -2.88 11.12 5.72
N HIS A 49 -1.73 10.83 6.33
CA HIS A 49 -1.23 11.48 7.54
C HIS A 49 0.32 11.48 7.63
N GLY A 50 0.85 12.24 8.58
CA GLY A 50 2.28 12.24 8.96
C GLY A 50 2.71 11.04 9.82
N CYS A 51 3.96 10.98 10.27
CA CYS A 51 4.38 10.00 11.28
C CYS A 51 4.06 10.60 12.65
N GLY A 52 2.90 10.26 13.21
CA GLY A 52 2.32 11.03 14.31
C GLY A 52 2.11 12.49 13.89
N ASP A 53 2.70 13.42 14.63
CA ASP A 53 2.65 14.86 14.31
C ASP A 53 3.73 15.29 13.31
N ALA A 54 4.69 14.43 12.97
CA ALA A 54 5.78 14.77 12.06
C ALA A 54 5.33 14.78 10.59
N ALA A 55 5.71 15.82 9.86
CA ALA A 55 5.46 15.93 8.43
C ALA A 55 6.27 14.88 7.64
N VAL A 56 5.71 14.37 6.55
CA VAL A 56 6.41 13.45 5.64
C VAL A 56 7.37 14.24 4.76
N ILE A 57 8.64 13.85 4.77
CA ILE A 57 9.75 14.48 4.01
C ILE A 57 10.14 13.68 2.75
N GLY A 58 9.58 12.47 2.60
CA GLY A 58 9.71 11.67 1.40
C GLY A 58 8.91 10.37 1.48
N GLN A 59 8.74 9.70 0.36
CA GLN A 59 8.09 8.39 0.26
C GLN A 59 8.94 7.47 -0.60
N SER A 60 9.05 6.22 -0.18
CA SER A 60 9.70 5.14 -0.92
C SER A 60 8.69 4.03 -1.22
N VAL A 61 8.56 3.65 -2.49
CA VAL A 61 7.55 2.69 -2.97
C VAL A 61 8.22 1.53 -3.69
N VAL A 62 7.85 0.30 -3.37
CA VAL A 62 8.32 -0.95 -4.01
C VAL A 62 7.11 -1.78 -4.42
N ILE A 63 7.02 -2.05 -5.72
CA ILE A 63 5.92 -2.81 -6.33
C ILE A 63 6.44 -4.23 -6.62
N PRO A 64 5.71 -5.30 -6.25
CA PRO A 64 6.13 -6.67 -6.53
C PRO A 64 6.54 -6.87 -8.00
N ASP A 65 7.74 -7.40 -8.22
CA ASP A 65 8.33 -7.59 -9.55
C ASP A 65 8.02 -8.95 -10.17
N GLY A 66 7.23 -9.81 -9.49
CA GLY A 66 6.84 -11.14 -9.95
C GLY A 66 7.98 -12.14 -10.20
N ILE A 67 9.25 -11.76 -9.97
CA ILE A 67 10.43 -12.63 -10.16
C ILE A 67 10.64 -13.51 -8.94
N SER A 68 10.68 -12.89 -7.77
CA SER A 68 10.85 -13.57 -6.48
C SER A 68 9.63 -13.42 -5.56
N SER A 69 8.55 -12.85 -6.09
CA SER A 69 7.35 -12.52 -5.31
C SER A 69 6.71 -13.77 -4.71
N SER A 70 6.15 -13.61 -3.50
CA SER A 70 5.27 -14.61 -2.91
C SER A 70 3.88 -14.47 -3.52
N ILE A 71 3.31 -15.60 -3.95
CA ILE A 71 2.00 -15.66 -4.60
C ILE A 71 1.06 -16.52 -3.75
N VAL A 72 -0.12 -15.99 -3.47
CA VAL A 72 -1.14 -16.66 -2.67
C VAL A 72 -2.47 -16.62 -3.42
N ALA A 73 -3.07 -17.77 -3.70
CA ALA A 73 -4.38 -17.91 -4.34
C ALA A 73 -5.43 -18.39 -3.33
N ASN A 74 -6.43 -17.56 -3.04
CA ASN A 74 -7.45 -17.81 -2.01
C ASN A 74 -6.86 -18.25 -0.66
N GLY A 75 -5.76 -17.61 -0.24
CA GLY A 75 -5.07 -17.93 1.02
C GLY A 75 -4.07 -19.10 0.93
N ASN A 76 -4.05 -19.85 -0.17
CA ASN A 76 -3.11 -20.96 -0.35
C ASN A 76 -1.85 -20.50 -1.12
N PRO A 77 -0.64 -20.87 -0.68
CA PRO A 77 0.58 -20.60 -1.45
C PRO A 77 0.50 -21.18 -2.87
N HIS A 78 0.96 -20.41 -3.85
CA HIS A 78 1.12 -20.84 -5.24
C HIS A 78 2.61 -20.85 -5.58
N ALA A 79 3.12 -21.99 -6.03
CA ALA A 79 4.54 -22.18 -6.32
C ALA A 79 4.95 -21.78 -7.76
N GLY A 80 3.99 -21.59 -8.65
CA GLY A 80 4.24 -21.20 -10.04
C GLY A 80 4.50 -19.70 -10.21
N PRO A 81 4.89 -19.27 -11.42
CA PRO A 81 5.18 -17.87 -11.72
C PRO A 81 3.91 -17.01 -11.79
N LEU A 82 4.07 -15.69 -11.69
CA LEU A 82 2.97 -14.74 -11.89
C LEU A 82 2.35 -14.82 -13.30
N SER A 83 3.11 -15.30 -14.27
CA SER A 83 2.63 -15.57 -15.63
C SER A 83 1.57 -16.68 -15.72
N ASP A 84 1.29 -17.41 -14.63
CA ASP A 84 0.15 -18.33 -14.56
C ASP A 84 -1.19 -17.59 -14.43
N PHE A 85 -1.15 -16.32 -14.03
CA PHE A 85 -2.35 -15.50 -13.78
C PHE A 85 -2.43 -14.30 -14.72
N LEU A 86 -1.31 -13.64 -14.98
CA LEU A 86 -1.27 -12.37 -15.69
C LEU A 86 -0.33 -12.40 -16.90
N GLN A 87 -0.60 -11.51 -17.84
CA GLN A 87 0.26 -11.13 -18.96
C GLN A 87 0.45 -9.61 -18.95
N ASN A 88 1.52 -9.12 -19.57
CA ASN A 88 1.86 -7.69 -19.58
C ASN A 88 1.92 -7.06 -18.18
N TRP A 89 2.11 -7.89 -17.17
CA TRP A 89 2.45 -7.47 -15.82
C TRP A 89 3.95 -7.15 -15.82
N GLY A 90 4.35 -6.12 -15.08
CA GLY A 90 5.75 -5.71 -15.07
C GLY A 90 5.87 -4.21 -15.09
N GLY A 91 6.06 -3.68 -13.88
CA GLY A 91 6.32 -2.28 -13.63
C GLY A 91 5.19 -1.31 -13.97
N ILE A 92 5.49 -0.05 -13.72
CA ILE A 92 4.61 1.10 -13.94
C ILE A 92 5.25 2.05 -14.95
N ILE A 93 4.54 3.11 -15.32
CA ILE A 93 5.17 4.29 -15.92
C ILE A 93 5.33 5.32 -14.79
N PHE A 94 6.58 5.73 -14.57
CA PHE A 94 6.92 6.80 -13.64
C PHE A 94 6.40 8.14 -14.16
N VAL A 95 5.79 8.93 -13.27
CA VAL A 95 5.33 10.28 -13.59
C VAL A 95 6.23 11.29 -12.89
N GLN A 96 6.73 12.25 -13.65
CA GLN A 96 7.49 13.34 -13.07
C GLN A 96 6.55 14.42 -12.52
N ASP A 97 6.58 14.66 -11.21
CA ASP A 97 5.75 15.64 -10.52
C ASP A 97 6.44 16.14 -9.23
N ARG A 98 6.99 17.35 -9.30
CA ARG A 98 7.73 17.96 -8.18
C ARG A 98 6.85 18.88 -7.32
N SER A 99 5.53 18.73 -7.37
CA SER A 99 4.58 19.58 -6.62
C SER A 99 4.64 19.40 -5.11
N LEU A 100 5.03 18.20 -4.63
CA LEU A 100 5.14 17.89 -3.19
C LEU A 100 6.58 17.80 -2.69
N PHE A 101 7.49 17.35 -3.54
CA PHE A 101 8.88 17.09 -3.20
C PHE A 101 9.79 17.57 -4.33
N SER A 102 10.99 18.04 -3.99
CA SER A 102 11.90 18.63 -4.98
C SER A 102 12.63 17.57 -5.80
N GLU A 103 12.88 16.40 -5.23
CA GLU A 103 13.61 15.31 -5.88
C GLU A 103 12.77 14.04 -5.98
N GLN A 104 13.06 13.25 -6.99
CA GLN A 104 12.36 12.02 -7.29
C GLN A 104 13.16 11.18 -8.27
N ASP A 105 13.00 9.86 -8.20
CA ASP A 105 13.48 8.96 -9.24
C ASP A 105 12.67 7.66 -9.25
N ARG A 106 12.77 6.94 -10.37
CA ARG A 106 12.24 5.59 -10.51
C ARG A 106 13.22 4.56 -9.96
N LYS A 107 12.70 3.43 -9.52
CA LYS A 107 13.48 2.24 -9.18
C LYS A 107 13.33 1.24 -10.30
N THR A 108 14.44 0.68 -10.77
CA THR A 108 14.43 -0.22 -11.93
C THR A 108 14.96 -1.60 -11.61
N ASP A 109 14.35 -2.63 -12.18
CA ASP A 109 14.94 -3.97 -12.20
C ASP A 109 16.13 -4.05 -13.16
N ALA A 110 16.77 -5.22 -13.23
CA ALA A 110 17.89 -5.48 -14.13
C ALA A 110 17.56 -5.34 -15.63
N ASN A 111 16.28 -5.37 -15.99
CA ASN A 111 15.79 -5.22 -17.36
C ASN A 111 15.36 -3.77 -17.68
N GLY A 112 15.48 -2.85 -16.71
CA GLY A 112 15.08 -1.46 -16.86
C GLY A 112 13.58 -1.20 -16.64
N ASN A 113 12.80 -2.19 -16.20
CA ASN A 113 11.39 -1.98 -15.85
C ASN A 113 11.30 -1.17 -14.57
N THR A 114 10.36 -0.21 -14.51
CA THR A 114 10.13 0.57 -13.28
C THR A 114 9.34 -0.26 -12.26
N ILE A 115 10.01 -0.72 -11.20
CA ILE A 115 9.45 -1.58 -10.13
C ILE A 115 9.12 -0.81 -8.84
N GLY A 116 9.12 0.51 -8.93
CA GLY A 116 8.88 1.39 -7.79
C GLY A 116 9.42 2.78 -8.07
N PHE A 117 9.40 3.62 -7.06
CA PHE A 117 9.86 5.00 -7.14
C PHE A 117 10.12 5.55 -5.75
N TRP A 118 10.76 6.71 -5.70
CA TRP A 118 10.84 7.51 -4.51
C TRP A 118 10.66 9.00 -4.86
N PHE A 119 10.13 9.75 -3.90
CA PHE A 119 10.05 11.20 -3.92
C PHE A 119 10.54 11.71 -2.57
N GLY A 120 11.23 12.85 -2.53
CA GLY A 120 11.69 13.43 -1.27
C GLY A 120 12.43 14.75 -1.43
N GLY A 121 12.74 15.36 -0.29
CA GLY A 121 13.44 16.64 -0.23
C GLY A 121 12.56 17.85 -0.59
N GLY A 122 13.06 19.05 -0.27
CA GLY A 122 12.34 20.29 -0.52
C GLY A 122 11.18 20.50 0.44
N GLN A 123 9.96 20.50 -0.08
CA GLN A 123 8.73 20.66 0.70
C GLN A 123 8.39 19.37 1.48
N THR A 124 7.40 19.47 2.37
CA THR A 124 6.92 18.36 3.19
C THR A 124 5.41 18.27 3.13
N VAL A 125 4.88 17.07 3.34
CA VAL A 125 3.43 16.87 3.52
C VAL A 125 3.12 17.04 5.00
N ALA A 126 2.42 18.11 5.36
CA ALA A 126 2.00 18.36 6.74
C ALA A 126 1.18 17.18 7.28
N SER A 127 1.27 16.91 8.59
CA SER A 127 0.65 15.74 9.22
C SER A 127 -0.87 15.66 9.07
N TYR A 128 -1.53 16.80 8.82
CA TYR A 128 -2.98 16.92 8.61
C TYR A 128 -3.40 17.01 7.12
N ALA A 129 -2.46 16.97 6.19
CA ALA A 129 -2.71 17.15 4.76
C ALA A 129 -2.55 15.84 3.99
N TRP A 130 -3.24 15.74 2.85
CA TRP A 130 -3.05 14.63 1.93
C TRP A 130 -1.97 14.97 0.91
N GLY A 131 -1.00 14.07 0.76
CA GLY A 131 -0.03 14.08 -0.33
C GLY A 131 -0.41 13.05 -1.38
N ARG A 132 -0.37 13.41 -2.67
CA ARG A 132 -0.64 12.52 -3.80
C ARG A 132 0.58 12.44 -4.70
N ILE A 133 1.17 11.26 -4.82
CA ILE A 133 2.36 11.04 -5.66
C ILE A 133 1.95 10.19 -6.87
N PRO A 134 2.05 10.72 -8.09
CA PRO A 134 1.47 10.09 -9.27
C PRO A 134 2.32 8.96 -9.83
N PHE A 135 1.65 7.96 -10.40
CA PHE A 135 2.22 6.97 -11.31
C PHE A 135 1.14 6.49 -12.28
N VAL A 136 1.53 5.72 -13.29
CA VAL A 136 0.54 5.11 -14.21
C VAL A 136 0.71 3.60 -14.22
N SER A 137 -0.37 2.88 -13.89
CA SER A 137 -0.41 1.43 -14.05
C SER A 137 -0.58 1.06 -15.52
N LYS A 138 0.19 0.10 -16.01
CA LYS A 138 0.05 -0.43 -17.38
C LYS A 138 -1.25 -1.24 -17.54
N ALA A 139 -1.64 -1.46 -18.80
CA ALA A 139 -2.73 -2.36 -19.16
C ALA A 139 -2.32 -3.83 -18.95
N VAL A 140 -2.50 -4.32 -17.72
CA VAL A 140 -2.29 -5.72 -17.33
C VAL A 140 -3.44 -6.57 -17.87
N LEU A 141 -3.16 -7.76 -18.38
CA LEU A 141 -4.16 -8.71 -18.88
C LEU A 141 -4.15 -9.98 -18.01
N PHE A 142 -5.30 -10.62 -17.83
CA PHE A 142 -5.38 -11.96 -17.26
C PHE A 142 -5.12 -12.99 -18.34
N VAL A 143 -4.40 -14.06 -17.98
CA VAL A 143 -4.28 -15.24 -18.83
C VAL A 143 -5.68 -15.85 -18.98
N PRO A 144 -6.19 -16.06 -20.22
CA PRO A 144 -7.54 -16.57 -20.44
C PRO A 144 -7.84 -17.87 -19.67
N GLU A 145 -6.87 -18.77 -19.63
CA GLU A 145 -7.02 -20.10 -19.03
C GLU A 145 -6.86 -20.09 -17.52
N SER A 146 -6.44 -18.96 -16.94
CA SER A 146 -6.29 -18.82 -15.50
C SER A 146 -7.65 -18.74 -14.81
N CYS A 147 -7.74 -19.29 -13.60
CA CYS A 147 -8.92 -19.10 -12.75
C CYS A 147 -8.88 -17.78 -11.95
N ALA A 148 -7.83 -16.95 -12.08
CA ALA A 148 -7.81 -15.68 -11.39
C ALA A 148 -8.92 -14.75 -11.89
N LYS A 149 -9.70 -14.23 -10.94
CA LYS A 149 -10.74 -13.21 -11.14
C LYS A 149 -10.26 -11.84 -10.67
N THR A 150 -9.42 -11.83 -9.65
CA THR A 150 -8.80 -10.62 -9.10
C THR A 150 -7.35 -10.91 -8.76
N VAL A 151 -6.47 -9.96 -9.08
CA VAL A 151 -5.06 -9.97 -8.63
C VAL A 151 -4.81 -8.71 -7.81
N ARG A 152 -4.34 -8.89 -6.59
CA ARG A 152 -4.07 -7.82 -5.63
C ARG A 152 -2.57 -7.74 -5.38
N PHE A 153 -1.94 -6.64 -5.80
CA PHE A 153 -0.54 -6.36 -5.54
C PHE A 153 -0.42 -5.73 -4.15
N ALA A 154 0.34 -6.36 -3.26
CA ALA A 154 0.76 -5.81 -1.98
C ALA A 154 2.03 -4.98 -2.20
N ILE A 155 1.86 -3.68 -2.33
CA ILE A 155 2.93 -2.71 -2.54
C ILE A 155 3.52 -2.34 -1.17
N ALA A 156 4.84 -2.41 -1.06
CA ALA A 156 5.55 -1.97 0.13
C ALA A 156 5.82 -0.46 0.02
N VAL A 157 5.38 0.30 1.01
CA VAL A 157 5.57 1.76 1.07
C VAL A 157 6.18 2.16 2.41
N ALA A 158 7.10 3.12 2.37
CA ALA A 158 7.61 3.80 3.56
C ALA A 158 7.39 5.31 3.40
N ASP A 159 6.61 5.90 4.31
CA ASP A 159 6.48 7.35 4.44
C ASP A 159 7.51 7.82 5.46
N ILE A 160 8.49 8.60 5.00
CA ILE A 160 9.67 8.97 5.77
C ILE A 160 9.44 10.35 6.37
N CYS A 161 9.52 10.47 7.68
CA CYS A 161 9.40 11.75 8.39
C CYS A 161 10.74 12.22 8.99
N LYS A 162 11.69 11.30 9.19
CA LYS A 162 13.06 11.60 9.60
C LYS A 162 14.05 10.76 8.79
N ILE A 163 15.19 11.36 8.44
CA ILE A 163 16.31 10.61 7.88
C ILE A 163 16.99 9.85 9.02
N THR A 164 17.00 8.52 8.93
CA THR A 164 17.55 7.64 9.95
C THR A 164 18.36 6.51 9.34
N ASN A 165 19.19 5.85 10.14
CA ASN A 165 19.73 4.55 9.80
C ASN A 165 18.65 3.45 9.94
N ILE A 166 19.02 2.20 9.66
CA ILE A 166 18.12 1.04 9.77
C ILE A 166 17.74 0.68 11.22
N SER A 167 18.58 0.98 12.22
CA SER A 167 18.27 0.64 13.62
C SER A 167 17.24 1.58 14.25
N ASP A 168 17.15 2.80 13.74
CA ASP A 168 16.37 3.87 14.37
C ASP A 168 15.00 4.09 13.70
N MET A 169 14.70 3.38 12.61
CA MET A 169 13.48 3.60 11.82
C MET A 169 12.17 3.15 12.50
N ASN A 170 12.25 2.29 13.50
CA ASN A 170 11.11 1.94 14.37
C ASN A 170 10.90 2.95 15.51
N GLY A 171 11.68 4.02 15.57
CA GLY A 171 11.50 5.08 16.54
C GLY A 171 10.20 5.87 16.30
N ALA A 172 9.62 6.42 17.36
CA ALA A 172 8.42 7.25 17.25
C ALA A 172 8.59 8.41 16.24
N ASP A 173 7.54 8.66 15.46
CA ASP A 173 7.44 9.74 14.48
C ASP A 173 8.57 9.72 13.42
N THR A 174 9.09 8.53 13.11
CA THR A 174 10.26 8.38 12.23
C THR A 174 9.85 8.00 10.82
N VAL A 175 9.16 6.87 10.69
CA VAL A 175 8.69 6.30 9.43
C VAL A 175 7.35 5.63 9.68
N ASN A 176 6.38 5.82 8.79
CA ASN A 176 5.23 4.94 8.73
C ASN A 176 5.51 3.85 7.69
N PHE A 177 5.49 2.60 8.13
CA PHE A 177 5.64 1.45 7.26
C PHE A 177 4.28 0.94 6.80
N TRP A 178 4.18 0.65 5.51
CA TRP A 178 3.03 -0.02 4.90
C TRP A 178 3.59 -1.18 4.09
N THR A 179 4.17 -2.15 4.79
CA THR A 179 4.94 -3.24 4.20
C THR A 179 4.26 -4.58 4.48
N PRO A 180 4.33 -5.55 3.55
CA PRO A 180 3.91 -6.91 3.85
C PRO A 180 4.96 -7.57 4.75
N ALA A 181 4.53 -8.41 5.69
CA ALA A 181 5.45 -9.19 6.52
C ALA A 181 5.99 -10.37 5.71
N VAL A 182 7.20 -10.23 5.18
CA VAL A 182 7.86 -11.20 4.30
C VAL A 182 9.26 -11.58 4.78
N GLY A 183 9.67 -11.08 5.95
CA GLY A 183 10.99 -11.26 6.53
C GLY A 183 12.01 -10.20 6.08
N SER A 184 11.57 -9.04 5.60
CA SER A 184 12.46 -7.94 5.22
C SER A 184 12.95 -7.18 6.45
N LYS A 185 14.04 -6.42 6.30
CA LYS A 185 14.50 -5.50 7.37
C LYS A 185 13.59 -4.28 7.58
N TYR A 186 12.54 -4.15 6.76
CA TYR A 186 11.52 -3.11 6.81
C TYR A 186 10.13 -3.65 7.19
N ASP A 187 10.07 -4.90 7.68
CA ASP A 187 8.86 -5.43 8.28
C ASP A 187 8.57 -4.66 9.57
N GLY A 188 7.31 -4.31 9.80
CA GLY A 188 6.88 -3.76 11.09
C GLY A 188 7.13 -4.75 12.24
N THR A 189 6.91 -4.30 13.48
CA THR A 189 7.04 -5.18 14.65
C THR A 189 5.72 -5.92 14.90
N PRO A 190 5.69 -7.27 15.00
CA PRO A 190 4.45 -7.99 15.32
C PRO A 190 3.79 -7.46 16.60
N GLY A 191 2.50 -7.11 16.51
CA GLY A 191 1.74 -6.56 17.65
C GLY A 191 1.90 -5.05 17.85
N ASP A 192 2.66 -4.38 16.99
CA ASP A 192 2.78 -2.91 16.94
C ASP A 192 2.10 -2.35 15.67
N HIS A 193 2.09 -1.03 15.53
CA HIS A 193 1.72 -0.36 14.29
C HIS A 193 2.54 -0.90 13.10
N ALA A 194 1.89 -0.97 11.92
CA ALA A 194 2.52 -1.29 10.63
C ALA A 194 2.96 -2.74 10.34
N TYR A 195 2.68 -3.74 11.17
CA TYR A 195 3.00 -5.14 10.83
C TYR A 195 2.02 -5.78 9.83
N ASP A 196 2.56 -6.38 8.75
CA ASP A 196 1.83 -7.00 7.63
C ASP A 196 0.67 -6.15 7.08
N PHE A 197 0.91 -4.85 6.94
CA PHE A 197 -0.10 -3.89 6.49
C PHE A 197 0.30 -3.18 5.19
N PRO A 198 0.44 -3.91 4.07
CA PRO A 198 0.86 -3.33 2.80
C PRO A 198 -0.22 -2.44 2.17
N VAL A 199 0.21 -1.55 1.29
CA VAL A 199 -0.68 -0.79 0.42
C VAL A 199 -1.13 -1.69 -0.73
N TYR A 200 -2.43 -1.73 -1.03
CA TYR A 200 -2.94 -2.63 -2.06
C TYR A 200 -3.40 -1.92 -3.32
N PHE A 201 -3.06 -2.52 -4.46
CA PHE A 201 -3.61 -2.17 -5.77
C PHE A 201 -4.22 -3.41 -6.44
N THR A 202 -5.46 -3.31 -6.89
CA THR A 202 -6.22 -4.46 -7.40
C THR A 202 -6.48 -4.35 -8.89
N ILE A 203 -6.17 -5.40 -9.64
CA ILE A 203 -6.63 -5.58 -11.01
C ILE A 203 -7.80 -6.56 -10.99
N ASN A 204 -8.93 -6.14 -11.56
CA ASN A 204 -10.12 -6.96 -11.73
C ASN A 204 -10.17 -7.50 -13.17
N ARG A 205 -10.43 -8.80 -13.32
CA ARG A 205 -10.70 -9.40 -14.63
C ARG A 205 -11.96 -8.79 -15.24
N ASP A 206 -11.92 -8.54 -16.53
CA ASP A 206 -13.05 -8.12 -17.34
C ASP A 206 -13.81 -9.37 -17.78
N LEU A 207 -14.83 -9.74 -17.01
CA LEU A 207 -15.58 -10.98 -17.26
C LEU A 207 -16.47 -10.93 -18.51
N GLU A 208 -16.64 -9.75 -19.12
CA GLU A 208 -17.40 -9.62 -20.38
C GLU A 208 -16.51 -9.98 -21.58
N THR A 209 -15.25 -9.54 -21.57
CA THR A 209 -14.32 -9.74 -22.68
C THR A 209 -13.36 -10.91 -22.49
N ASN A 210 -13.12 -11.29 -21.24
CA ASN A 210 -12.25 -12.40 -20.84
C ASN A 210 -12.94 -13.21 -19.72
N PRO A 211 -13.99 -13.99 -20.06
CA PRO A 211 -14.72 -14.76 -19.06
C PRO A 211 -13.84 -15.83 -18.40
N LEU A 212 -14.17 -16.21 -17.17
CA LEU A 212 -13.53 -17.35 -16.51
C LEU A 212 -13.87 -18.66 -17.24
N PRO A 213 -12.93 -19.61 -17.35
CA PRO A 213 -13.26 -20.97 -17.74
C PRO A 213 -14.34 -21.58 -16.83
N GLU A 214 -15.24 -22.39 -17.38
CA GLU A 214 -16.35 -22.99 -16.62
C GLU A 214 -15.87 -23.79 -15.39
N SER A 215 -14.70 -24.42 -15.49
CA SER A 215 -14.07 -25.19 -14.42
C SER A 215 -13.64 -24.35 -13.21
N CYS A 216 -13.54 -23.03 -13.35
CA CYS A 216 -13.04 -22.14 -12.31
C CYS A 216 -14.09 -21.73 -11.27
N GLY A 217 -15.38 -22.04 -11.49
CA GLY A 217 -16.45 -21.66 -10.59
C GLY A 217 -16.47 -20.15 -10.31
N ALA A 218 -16.36 -19.76 -9.04
CA ALA A 218 -16.37 -18.35 -8.63
C ALA A 218 -15.07 -17.58 -8.98
N GLY A 219 -14.01 -18.29 -9.36
CA GLY A 219 -12.67 -17.74 -9.60
C GLY A 219 -11.83 -17.56 -8.33
N LEU A 220 -10.56 -17.20 -8.53
CA LEU A 220 -9.55 -17.02 -7.49
C LEU A 220 -9.28 -15.52 -7.25
N GLN A 221 -9.09 -15.15 -5.99
CA GLN A 221 -8.36 -13.95 -5.61
C GLN A 221 -6.89 -14.33 -5.41
N VAL A 222 -6.02 -13.71 -6.18
CA VAL A 222 -4.57 -13.91 -6.10
C VAL A 222 -3.96 -12.67 -5.45
N THR A 223 -3.10 -12.86 -4.45
CA THR A 223 -2.32 -11.79 -3.83
C THR A 223 -0.84 -11.98 -4.15
N ILE A 224 -0.19 -10.90 -4.58
CA ILE A 224 1.24 -10.88 -4.92
C ILE A 224 1.96 -9.98 -3.91
N LYS A 225 2.92 -10.52 -3.17
CA LYS A 225 3.78 -9.76 -2.25
C LYS A 225 5.21 -9.71 -2.81
N PRO A 226 5.94 -8.57 -2.74
CA PRO A 226 7.38 -8.57 -2.99
C PRO A 226 8.08 -9.54 -2.02
N SER A 227 9.23 -10.07 -2.40
CA SER A 227 10.07 -10.84 -1.48
C SER A 227 10.79 -9.92 -0.50
N ALA A 228 11.27 -10.49 0.63
CA ALA A 228 12.19 -9.78 1.51
C ALA A 228 13.40 -9.23 0.74
N ALA A 229 14.00 -10.03 -0.14
CA ALA A 229 15.14 -9.62 -0.95
C ALA A 229 14.82 -8.43 -1.88
N GLN A 230 13.61 -8.38 -2.44
CA GLN A 230 13.18 -7.25 -3.26
C GLN A 230 13.01 -5.98 -2.41
N ILE A 231 12.29 -6.07 -1.29
CA ILE A 231 12.11 -4.92 -0.39
C ILE A 231 13.48 -4.43 0.10
N ASP A 232 14.36 -5.32 0.55
CA ASP A 232 15.67 -4.96 1.09
C ASP A 232 16.56 -4.23 0.08
N ARG A 233 16.45 -4.62 -1.20
CA ARG A 233 17.18 -4.04 -2.33
C ARG A 233 16.60 -2.70 -2.77
N ASP A 234 15.28 -2.60 -2.86
CA ASP A 234 14.60 -1.52 -3.58
C ASP A 234 13.94 -0.48 -2.66
N MET A 235 13.75 -0.77 -1.37
CA MET A 235 13.21 0.22 -0.41
C MET A 235 14.16 1.39 -0.12
N PRO A 236 15.50 1.25 -0.13
CA PRO A 236 16.39 2.39 0.02
C PRO A 236 16.15 3.49 -1.04
N ILE A 237 16.30 4.74 -0.61
CA ILE A 237 16.37 5.90 -1.49
C ILE A 237 17.83 6.12 -1.87
N ILE A 238 18.11 5.99 -3.17
CA ILE A 238 19.41 6.30 -3.77
C ILE A 238 19.29 7.61 -4.54
N PHE A 239 20.05 8.62 -4.14
CA PHE A 239 20.12 9.92 -4.81
C PHE A 239 21.53 10.17 -5.29
N ASN A 240 21.70 10.43 -6.60
CA ASN A 240 23.00 10.63 -7.24
C ASN A 240 24.03 9.53 -6.89
N GLY A 241 23.59 8.28 -6.89
CA GLY A 241 24.45 7.12 -6.60
C GLY A 241 24.77 6.91 -5.12
N THR A 242 24.23 7.73 -4.22
CA THR A 242 24.44 7.61 -2.77
C THR A 242 23.13 7.24 -2.08
N GLN A 243 23.16 6.25 -1.19
CA GLN A 243 22.02 5.94 -0.34
C GLN A 243 21.80 7.05 0.68
N VAL A 244 20.65 7.71 0.63
CA VAL A 244 20.29 8.82 1.53
C VAL A 244 19.30 8.39 2.61
N TRP A 245 18.51 7.35 2.35
CA TRP A 245 17.65 6.74 3.35
C TRP A 245 17.49 5.22 3.08
N PRO A 246 17.52 4.38 4.12
CA PRO A 246 18.13 4.68 5.41
C PRO A 246 19.58 5.12 5.24
N GLN A 247 20.14 5.86 6.18
CA GLN A 247 21.58 6.12 6.20
C GLN A 247 22.33 4.78 6.38
N PRO A 248 23.43 4.56 5.62
CA PRO A 248 24.25 3.35 5.73
C PRO A 248 24.80 3.09 7.13
#